data_AF-A0A0P4X0K6-F1
#
_entry.id   AF-A0A0P4X0K6-F1
#
_cell.length_a   1.000
_cell.length_b   1.000
_cell.length_c   1.000
_cell.angle_alpha   90.00
_cell.angle_beta   90.00
_cell.angle_gamma   90.00
#
_symmetry.space_group_name_H-M   'P 1'
#
loop_
_entity.id
_entity.type
_entity.pdbx_description
1 polymer ?
#
loop_
_entity_poly.entity_id
_entity_poly.type
_entity_poly.pdbx_seq_one_letter_code
_entity_poly.pdbx_strand_id
1 'polypeptide(L)'
;MWGDTTLKKRNKATKSKKKKDRERELSTSSFTSADLSTAIQDIGDKLIEVIGFENCLHMGQVRTGLRGSGRRLAQCSSVVIRTRKKFPMQIDGEPWCQPPCTIHITHHNQVPMLMGPRTSRRKGIFSFIRK
;
A
#
# COMPACT_ATOMS: atom_id res chain seq x y z
N MET A 1 2.81 36.71 53.37
CA MET A 1 3.32 35.99 54.56
C MET A 1 2.94 34.53 54.39
N TRP A 2 3.87 33.59 54.23
CA TRP A 2 5.29 33.77 53.88
C TRP A 2 5.43 33.97 52.34
N GLY A 3 6.32 33.38 51.53
CA GLY A 3 7.50 32.54 51.84
C GLY A 3 8.18 31.90 50.61
N ASP A 4 9.43 32.31 50.34
CA ASP A 4 10.36 31.71 49.36
C ASP A 4 11.13 30.51 49.98
N THR A 5 11.82 29.60 49.27
CA THR A 5 12.57 29.64 47.98
C THR A 5 12.33 28.30 47.20
N THR A 6 13.16 27.66 46.34
CA THR A 6 14.59 27.72 45.95
C THR A 6 14.84 27.18 44.52
N LEU A 7 16.05 27.43 44.00
CA LEU A 7 16.54 27.03 42.66
C LEU A 7 16.82 25.53 42.47
N LYS A 8 16.57 24.98 41.27
CA LYS A 8 17.38 23.89 40.69
C LYS A 8 17.31 23.78 39.15
N LYS A 9 18.30 24.35 38.47
CA LYS A 9 18.48 24.31 37.00
C LYS A 9 19.36 23.12 36.60
N ARG A 10 18.83 22.12 35.86
CA ARG A 10 19.64 21.03 35.24
C ARG A 10 19.18 20.71 33.81
N ASN A 11 20.15 20.52 32.93
CA ASN A 11 19.99 20.46 31.47
C ASN A 11 19.28 19.17 30.99
N LYS A 12 18.36 19.29 30.01
CA LYS A 12 17.74 18.12 29.34
C LYS A 12 17.43 18.33 27.84
N ALA A 13 18.09 19.28 27.18
CA ALA A 13 17.72 19.75 25.83
C ALA A 13 18.35 18.99 24.63
N THR A 14 19.44 18.24 24.82
CA THR A 14 20.27 17.73 23.70
C THR A 14 20.00 16.29 23.27
N LYS A 15 19.24 15.49 24.03
CA LYS A 15 19.07 14.04 23.77
C LYS A 15 17.84 13.68 22.92
N SER A 16 16.90 14.62 22.70
CA SER A 16 15.66 14.39 21.94
C SER A 16 15.86 14.44 20.41
N LYS A 17 16.65 15.38 19.91
CA LYS A 17 16.82 15.63 18.46
C LYS A 17 17.34 14.38 17.71
N LYS A 18 18.44 13.80 18.21
CA LYS A 18 19.08 12.59 17.63
C LYS A 18 18.21 11.33 17.64
N LYS A 19 17.10 11.26 18.41
CA LYS A 19 16.11 10.17 18.31
C LYS A 19 15.12 10.43 17.18
N LYS A 20 14.62 11.66 17.07
CA LYS A 20 13.63 12.08 16.05
C LYS A 20 14.16 11.95 14.62
N ASP A 21 15.43 12.25 14.42
CA ASP A 21 16.06 12.14 13.10
C ASP A 21 16.22 10.66 12.68
N ARG A 22 16.58 9.77 13.63
CA ARG A 22 16.70 8.32 13.38
C ARG A 22 15.34 7.65 13.09
N GLU A 23 14.25 8.13 13.67
CA GLU A 23 12.88 7.68 13.35
C GLU A 23 12.41 8.16 11.97
N ARG A 24 12.87 9.33 11.51
CA ARG A 24 12.64 9.81 10.13
C ARG A 24 13.40 9.00 9.09
N GLU A 25 14.64 8.63 9.36
CA GLU A 25 15.40 7.71 8.50
C GLU A 25 14.68 6.36 8.40
N LEU A 26 14.23 5.79 9.53
CA LEU A 26 13.46 4.54 9.55
C LEU A 26 12.13 4.63 8.78
N SER A 27 11.49 5.80 8.78
CA SER A 27 10.26 6.07 8.02
C SER A 27 10.49 6.22 6.50
N THR A 28 11.76 6.34 6.08
CA THR A 28 12.17 6.57 4.69
C THR A 28 12.93 5.35 4.11
N SER A 29 13.46 4.48 4.96
CA SER A 29 14.20 3.27 4.56
C SER A 29 13.26 2.12 4.18
N SER A 30 12.93 2.07 2.89
CA SER A 30 12.74 0.83 2.13
C SER A 30 11.75 -0.21 2.69
N PHE A 31 10.51 -0.20 2.20
CA PHE A 31 9.80 -1.47 1.97
C PHE A 31 10.63 -2.32 1.00
N THR A 32 11.38 -3.28 1.50
CA THR A 32 12.17 -4.16 0.64
C THR A 32 11.22 -5.02 -0.19
N SER A 33 11.55 -5.29 -1.45
CA SER A 33 10.63 -5.98 -2.36
C SER A 33 10.34 -7.45 -1.99
N ALA A 34 10.99 -7.97 -0.95
CA ALA A 34 10.68 -9.27 -0.37
C ALA A 34 9.29 -9.30 0.29
N ASP A 35 8.99 -8.34 1.17
CA ASP A 35 7.75 -8.36 1.97
C ASP A 35 6.49 -8.18 1.11
N LEU A 36 6.57 -7.38 0.05
CA LEU A 36 5.46 -7.21 -0.90
C LEU A 36 5.16 -8.48 -1.70
N SER A 37 6.10 -9.43 -1.81
CA SER A 37 5.85 -10.70 -2.50
C SER A 37 4.95 -11.65 -1.72
N THR A 38 4.94 -11.54 -0.38
CA THR A 38 4.16 -12.39 0.54
C THR A 38 2.92 -11.72 1.13
N ALA A 39 2.82 -10.39 1.04
CA ALA A 39 1.64 -9.64 1.51
C ALA A 39 0.32 -10.19 0.94
N ILE A 40 -0.73 -10.20 1.73
CA ILE A 40 -2.05 -10.72 1.33
C ILE A 40 -2.96 -9.54 0.97
N GLN A 41 -3.70 -9.65 -0.13
CA GLN A 41 -4.76 -8.70 -0.45
C GLN A 41 -6.00 -9.06 0.37
N ASP A 42 -6.40 -8.16 1.27
CA ASP A 42 -7.71 -8.17 1.92
C ASP A 42 -8.45 -6.86 1.56
N ILE A 43 -9.76 -6.91 1.39
CA ILE A 43 -10.61 -5.72 1.20
C ILE A 43 -11.06 -5.14 2.56
N GLY A 44 -10.88 -5.91 3.64
CA GLY A 44 -11.25 -5.55 5.01
C GLY A 44 -10.21 -4.69 5.75
N ASP A 45 -8.93 -4.75 5.38
CA ASP A 45 -7.79 -4.25 6.17
C ASP A 45 -7.56 -2.72 6.08
N LYS A 46 -8.23 -2.05 5.13
CA LYS A 46 -8.15 -0.60 4.84
C LYS A 46 -6.82 -0.15 4.25
N LEU A 47 -6.08 -1.07 3.62
CA LEU A 47 -4.87 -0.80 2.85
C LEU A 47 -5.17 -0.73 1.34
N ILE A 48 -4.27 -0.07 0.61
CA ILE A 48 -4.35 0.14 -0.84
C ILE A 48 -3.16 -0.59 -1.47
N GLU A 49 -3.45 -1.52 -2.38
CA GLU A 49 -2.46 -2.23 -3.19
C GLU A 49 -1.98 -1.37 -4.36
N VAL A 50 -0.70 -1.01 -4.36
CA VAL A 50 -0.09 -0.23 -5.45
C VAL A 50 0.64 -1.18 -6.41
N ILE A 51 0.05 -1.43 -7.57
CA ILE A 51 0.54 -2.38 -8.58
C ILE A 51 1.02 -1.64 -9.83
N GLY A 52 2.20 -1.99 -10.34
CA GLY A 52 2.73 -1.54 -11.63
C GLY A 52 2.84 -2.67 -12.64
N PHE A 53 2.68 -2.34 -13.93
CA PHE A 53 2.93 -3.26 -15.04
C PHE A 53 4.05 -2.70 -15.92
N GLU A 54 4.97 -3.57 -16.36
CA GLU A 54 6.11 -3.16 -17.20
C GLU A 54 5.69 -2.84 -18.64
N ASN A 55 4.66 -3.53 -19.15
CA ASN A 55 4.13 -3.41 -20.51
C ASN A 55 2.78 -4.14 -20.66
N CYS A 56 2.15 -4.02 -21.83
CA CYS A 56 0.86 -4.65 -22.12
C CYS A 56 0.90 -6.20 -22.11
N LEU A 57 2.04 -6.83 -22.43
CA LEU A 57 2.18 -8.29 -22.41
C LEU A 57 2.20 -8.82 -20.97
N HIS A 58 2.88 -8.15 -20.06
CA HIS A 58 2.86 -8.41 -18.62
C HIS A 58 1.41 -8.30 -18.08
N MET A 59 0.68 -7.24 -18.43
CA MET A 59 -0.75 -7.11 -18.08
C MET A 59 -1.60 -8.25 -18.68
N GLY A 60 -1.32 -8.65 -19.93
CA GLY A 60 -1.99 -9.77 -20.59
C GLY A 60 -1.77 -11.10 -19.86
N GLN A 61 -0.53 -11.43 -19.51
CA GLN A 61 -0.17 -12.63 -18.72
C GLN A 61 -0.88 -12.67 -17.36
N VAL A 62 -1.08 -11.51 -16.72
CA VAL A 62 -1.81 -11.44 -15.44
C VAL A 62 -3.31 -11.62 -15.65
N ARG A 63 -3.89 -11.02 -16.71
CA ARG A 63 -5.31 -11.22 -17.07
C ARG A 63 -5.64 -12.66 -17.47
N THR A 64 -4.70 -13.41 -18.06
CA THR A 64 -4.88 -14.83 -18.40
C THR A 64 -4.45 -15.81 -17.30
N GLY A 65 -3.96 -15.31 -16.15
CA GLY A 65 -3.50 -16.16 -15.04
C GLY A 65 -2.16 -16.85 -15.25
N LEU A 66 -1.44 -16.57 -16.35
CA LEU A 66 -0.09 -17.05 -16.62
C LEU A 66 0.96 -16.42 -15.69
N ARG A 67 0.65 -15.26 -15.09
CA ARG A 67 1.46 -14.58 -14.07
C ARG A 67 0.56 -14.14 -12.92
N GLY A 68 0.95 -14.43 -11.67
CA GLY A 68 0.05 -14.26 -10.52
C GLY A 68 -0.33 -12.81 -10.18
N SER A 69 0.51 -11.83 -10.50
CA SER A 69 0.26 -10.40 -10.28
C SER A 69 1.19 -9.52 -11.12
N GLY A 70 0.86 -8.23 -11.18
CA GLY A 70 1.81 -7.20 -11.61
C GLY A 70 2.93 -6.99 -10.58
N ARG A 71 3.90 -6.13 -10.87
CA ARG A 71 4.94 -5.74 -9.90
C ARG A 71 4.28 -4.96 -8.75
N ARG A 72 4.26 -5.53 -7.55
CA ARG A 72 3.80 -4.84 -6.33
C ARG A 72 4.82 -3.77 -5.94
N LEU A 73 4.34 -2.56 -5.65
CA LEU A 73 5.15 -1.36 -5.39
C LEU A 73 5.02 -0.87 -3.95
N ALA A 74 3.82 -0.98 -3.36
CA ALA A 74 3.53 -0.68 -1.96
C ALA A 74 2.19 -1.33 -1.54
N GLN A 75 2.00 -1.46 -0.22
CA GLN A 75 0.71 -1.68 0.42
C GLN A 75 0.60 -0.62 1.53
N CYS A 76 -0.39 0.29 1.47
CA CYS A 76 -0.46 1.43 2.40
C CYS A 76 -1.86 2.04 2.52
N SER A 77 -2.17 2.72 3.63
CA SER A 77 -3.50 3.33 3.89
C SER A 77 -3.77 4.65 3.15
N SER A 78 -2.76 5.19 2.46
CA SER A 78 -2.83 6.46 1.71
C SER A 78 -1.85 6.44 0.53
N VAL A 79 -2.28 6.97 -0.62
CA VAL A 79 -1.47 7.10 -1.84
C VAL A 79 -1.59 8.52 -2.39
N VAL A 80 -0.47 9.12 -2.79
CA VAL A 80 -0.43 10.43 -3.46
C VAL A 80 0.26 10.29 -4.81
N ILE A 81 -0.49 10.47 -5.90
CA ILE A 81 -0.01 10.34 -7.28
C ILE A 81 0.10 11.73 -7.91
N ARG A 82 1.30 12.15 -8.33
CA ARG A 82 1.54 13.47 -8.93
C ARG A 82 1.85 13.33 -10.42
N THR A 83 0.99 13.87 -11.28
CA THR A 83 1.04 13.64 -12.73
C THR A 83 1.36 14.94 -13.47
N ARG A 84 2.25 14.86 -14.47
CA ARG A 84 2.79 16.04 -15.20
C ARG A 84 2.32 16.15 -16.65
N LYS A 85 1.57 15.16 -17.14
CA LYS A 85 1.03 15.06 -18.51
C LYS A 85 -0.38 14.48 -18.45
N LYS A 86 -1.18 14.70 -19.49
CA LYS A 86 -2.48 14.02 -19.65
C LYS A 86 -2.28 12.53 -19.97
N PHE A 87 -3.10 11.66 -19.38
CA PHE A 87 -3.01 10.21 -19.52
C PHE A 87 -4.39 9.55 -19.32
N PRO A 88 -4.64 8.33 -19.82
CA PRO A 88 -5.89 7.62 -19.57
C PRO A 88 -5.99 7.12 -18.11
N MET A 89 -7.18 7.23 -17.53
CA MET A 89 -7.56 6.67 -16.23
C MET A 89 -8.90 5.94 -16.35
N GLN A 90 -9.18 5.07 -15.37
CA GLN A 90 -10.46 4.40 -15.18
C GLN A 90 -10.72 4.20 -13.68
N ILE A 91 -11.96 4.44 -13.23
CA ILE A 91 -12.46 4.18 -11.87
C ILE A 91 -13.87 3.61 -12.03
N ASP A 92 -14.20 2.55 -11.28
CA ASP A 92 -15.52 1.90 -11.19
C ASP A 92 -16.20 1.51 -12.52
N GLY A 93 -15.42 1.51 -13.61
CA GLY A 93 -15.87 1.21 -14.99
C GLY A 93 -15.65 2.39 -15.94
N GLU A 94 -15.77 3.62 -15.46
CA GLU A 94 -15.77 4.84 -16.28
C GLU A 94 -14.36 5.28 -16.70
N PRO A 95 -14.06 5.42 -18.01
CA PRO A 95 -12.75 5.83 -18.51
C PRO A 95 -12.69 7.33 -18.85
N TRP A 96 -11.56 8.01 -18.57
CA TRP A 96 -11.35 9.39 -19.00
C TRP A 96 -9.86 9.73 -19.22
N CYS A 97 -9.60 10.87 -19.87
CA CYS A 97 -8.25 11.40 -20.08
C CYS A 97 -7.89 12.44 -19.00
N GLN A 98 -7.36 11.97 -17.87
CA GLN A 98 -6.98 12.78 -16.72
C GLN A 98 -5.93 13.86 -17.07
N PRO A 99 -6.20 15.16 -16.88
CA PRO A 99 -5.18 16.22 -16.99
C PRO A 99 -4.14 16.18 -15.84
N PRO A 100 -2.99 16.88 -15.98
CA PRO A 100 -1.97 16.97 -14.93
C PRO A 100 -2.56 17.42 -13.58
N CYS A 101 -2.27 16.67 -12.52
CA CYS A 101 -2.92 16.85 -11.22
C CYS A 101 -2.08 16.26 -10.06
N THR A 102 -2.59 16.37 -8.84
CA THR A 102 -2.18 15.52 -7.72
C THR A 102 -3.41 14.81 -7.19
N ILE A 103 -3.40 13.47 -7.24
CA ILE A 103 -4.48 12.58 -6.81
C ILE A 103 -4.16 12.10 -5.40
N HIS A 104 -5.11 12.21 -4.49
CA HIS A 104 -5.02 11.66 -3.13
C HIS A 104 -6.02 10.50 -3.03
N ILE A 105 -5.56 9.32 -2.63
CA ILE A 105 -6.39 8.13 -2.45
C ILE A 105 -6.23 7.68 -1.00
N THR A 106 -7.33 7.64 -0.25
CA THR A 106 -7.39 7.20 1.14
C THR A 106 -8.69 6.46 1.39
N HIS A 107 -8.70 5.48 2.29
CA HIS A 107 -9.93 4.84 2.74
C HIS A 107 -10.86 5.88 3.40
N HIS A 108 -12.05 6.08 2.85
CA HIS A 108 -13.10 6.93 3.43
C HIS A 108 -14.02 6.10 4.35
N ASN A 109 -15.05 5.47 3.78
CA ASN A 109 -16.02 4.63 4.49
C ASN A 109 -15.90 3.17 4.04
N GLN A 110 -16.45 2.27 4.87
CA GLN A 110 -16.55 0.83 4.62
C GLN A 110 -18.02 0.40 4.76
N VAL A 111 -18.48 -0.53 3.92
CA VAL A 111 -19.83 -1.12 4.00
C VAL A 111 -19.74 -2.64 4.03
N PRO A 112 -20.64 -3.34 4.75
CA PRO A 112 -20.70 -4.80 4.71
C PRO A 112 -21.23 -5.26 3.35
N MET A 113 -20.45 -6.08 2.65
CA MET A 113 -20.79 -6.62 1.33
C MET A 113 -21.19 -8.10 1.44
N LEU A 114 -22.20 -8.52 0.67
CA LEU A 114 -22.55 -9.93 0.55
C LEU A 114 -21.46 -10.66 -0.23
N MET A 115 -20.74 -11.55 0.45
CA MET A 115 -19.70 -12.38 -0.15
C MET A 115 -20.28 -13.66 -0.74
N GLY A 116 -19.87 -14.01 -1.96
CA GLY A 116 -20.18 -15.31 -2.55
C GLY A 116 -19.58 -16.48 -1.76
N PRO A 117 -20.09 -17.71 -1.92
CA PRO A 117 -19.56 -18.88 -1.22
C PRO A 117 -18.05 -19.04 -1.45
N ARG A 118 -17.30 -19.33 -0.37
CA ARG A 118 -15.86 -19.62 -0.47
C ARG A 118 -15.66 -20.77 -1.44
N THR A 119 -15.04 -20.50 -2.59
CA THR A 119 -14.80 -21.53 -3.60
C THR A 119 -13.89 -22.59 -3.01
N SER A 120 -14.38 -23.83 -2.93
CA SER A 120 -13.50 -24.95 -2.64
C SER A 120 -12.46 -25.01 -3.75
N ARG A 121 -11.17 -25.12 -3.38
CA ARG A 121 -10.10 -25.38 -4.37
C ARG A 121 -10.48 -26.65 -5.12
N ARG A 122 -10.92 -26.51 -6.38
CA ARG A 122 -11.10 -27.65 -7.28
C ARG A 122 -9.77 -28.40 -7.30
N LYS A 123 -9.77 -29.65 -6.84
CA LYS A 123 -8.59 -30.52 -6.93
C LYS A 123 -8.18 -30.55 -8.41
N GLY A 124 -6.95 -30.14 -8.71
CA GLY A 124 -6.51 -29.93 -10.08
C GLY A 124 -6.60 -31.22 -10.89
N ILE A 125 -7.02 -31.12 -12.16
CA ILE A 125 -7.25 -32.25 -13.08
C ILE A 125 -5.99 -33.12 -13.25
N PHE A 126 -4.81 -32.56 -12.95
CA PHE A 126 -3.52 -33.25 -12.88
C PHE A 126 -3.41 -34.43 -11.89
N SER A 127 -4.43 -34.72 -11.07
CA SER A 127 -4.45 -35.97 -10.28
C SER A 127 -4.56 -37.24 -11.13
N PHE A 128 -4.92 -37.14 -12.42
CA PHE A 128 -5.05 -38.28 -13.32
C PHE A 128 -3.73 -38.81 -13.91
N ILE A 129 -2.61 -38.07 -13.79
CA ILE A 129 -1.29 -38.47 -14.32
C ILE A 129 -0.38 -38.91 -13.16
N ARG A 130 -0.90 -39.80 -12.30
CA ARG A 130 -0.17 -40.50 -11.24
C ARG A 130 -0.74 -41.90 -11.03
N LYS A 131 -0.45 -42.80 -11.98
CA LYS A 131 -0.56 -44.25 -11.81
C LYS A 131 0.45 -44.94 -12.70
#